data_AF-A0A5B9E7D4-F1
#
_entry.id   AF-A0A5B9E7D4-F1
#
_cell.length_a   1.000
_cell.length_b   1.000
_cell.length_c   1.000
_cell.angle_alpha   90.00
_cell.angle_beta   90.00
_cell.angle_gamma   90.00
#
_symmetry.space_group_name_H-M   'P 1'
#
loop_
_entity.id
_entity.type
_entity.pdbx_description
1 polymer ?
#
loop_
_entity_poly.entity_id
_entity_poly.type
_entity_poly.pdbx_seq_one_letter_code
_entity_poly.pdbx_strand_id
1 'polypeptide(L)'
;MAKKLLEDLGRRVQQKRGKLGVRAAAQQIGISHATLSRIERGHLPDLENYRKICVWLGEDPETIAVETVVAESSPISEVHFRKKPTVTPVTAEALAQMILAAQNFILTRQGGF
;
A
#
# COMPACT_ATOMS: atom_id res chain seq x y z
N MET A 1 -7.95 -15.26 -0.06
CA MET A 1 -6.66 -15.21 -0.78
C MET A 1 -6.25 -13.76 -0.89
N ALA A 2 -5.39 -13.27 -0.01
CA ALA A 2 -4.95 -11.86 -0.02
C ALA A 2 -3.63 -11.71 0.75
N LYS A 3 -2.60 -12.46 0.35
CA LYS A 3 -1.23 -12.24 0.84
C LYS A 3 -0.34 -11.89 -0.34
N LYS A 4 -0.71 -10.81 -1.03
CA LYS A 4 0.07 -10.19 -2.12
C LYS A 4 0.96 -9.04 -1.58
N LEU A 5 1.27 -9.04 -0.28
CA LEU A 5 2.01 -7.96 0.34
C LEU A 5 3.46 -7.90 -0.15
N LEU A 6 4.05 -6.70 -0.02
CA LEU A 6 5.46 -6.40 -0.26
C LEU A 6 6.43 -7.42 0.37
N GLU A 7 6.03 -8.04 1.49
CA GLU A 7 6.77 -9.08 2.20
C GLU A 7 7.10 -10.30 1.32
N ASP A 8 6.22 -10.64 0.37
CA ASP A 8 6.41 -11.79 -0.53
C ASP A 8 7.01 -11.40 -1.90
N LEU A 9 7.41 -10.13 -2.09
CA LEU A 9 7.98 -9.66 -3.36
C LEU A 9 9.27 -10.41 -3.72
N GLY A 10 10.19 -10.54 -2.75
CA GLY A 10 11.45 -11.26 -2.95
C GLY A 10 11.24 -12.73 -3.34
N ARG A 11 10.27 -13.40 -2.71
CA ARG A 11 9.91 -14.80 -3.02
C ARG A 11 9.32 -14.94 -4.42
N ARG A 12 8.43 -14.03 -4.82
CA ARG A 12 7.83 -14.02 -6.17
C ARG A 12 8.87 -13.77 -7.26
N VAL A 13 9.77 -12.83 -7.02
CA VAL A 13 10.93 -12.58 -7.90
C VAL A 13 11.77 -13.84 -8.05
N GLN A 14 12.08 -14.52 -6.94
CA GLN A 14 12.86 -15.76 -6.95
C GLN A 14 12.14 -16.89 -7.70
N GLN A 15 10.82 -17.02 -7.53
CA GLN A 15 10.00 -17.99 -8.27
C GLN A 15 9.98 -17.71 -9.77
N LYS A 16 9.76 -16.47 -10.20
CA LYS A 16 9.77 -16.10 -11.63
C LYS A 16 11.15 -16.26 -12.24
N ARG A 17 12.19 -15.90 -11.50
CA ARG A 17 13.59 -16.03 -11.95
C ARG A 17 13.98 -17.50 -12.12
N GLY A 18 13.56 -18.39 -11.24
CA GLY A 18 13.83 -19.82 -11.31
C GLY A 18 15.33 -20.12 -11.48
N LYS A 19 15.70 -20.66 -12.65
CA LYS A 19 17.11 -21.00 -13.00
C LYS A 19 17.92 -19.83 -13.55
N LEU A 20 17.28 -18.70 -13.84
CA LEU A 20 17.94 -17.52 -14.40
C LEU A 20 18.85 -16.89 -13.32
N GLY A 21 20.08 -16.50 -13.64
CA GLY A 21 20.98 -15.90 -12.65
C GLY A 21 20.46 -14.54 -12.15
N VAL A 22 20.76 -14.17 -10.89
CA VAL A 22 20.36 -12.86 -10.30
C VAL A 22 20.81 -11.69 -11.19
N ARG A 23 22.01 -11.78 -11.79
CA ARG A 23 22.53 -10.73 -12.70
C ARG A 23 21.70 -10.60 -13.97
N ALA A 24 21.30 -11.72 -14.57
CA ALA A 24 20.49 -11.71 -15.79
C ALA A 24 19.08 -11.18 -15.52
N ALA A 25 18.47 -11.56 -14.39
CA ALA A 25 17.17 -11.04 -13.99
C ALA A 25 17.22 -9.54 -13.69
N ALA A 26 18.27 -9.09 -12.99
CA ALA A 26 18.47 -7.67 -12.71
C ALA A 26 18.61 -6.83 -13.99
N GLN A 27 19.30 -7.35 -15.01
CA GLN A 27 19.37 -6.72 -16.33
C GLN A 27 18.01 -6.65 -17.03
N GLN A 28 17.19 -7.71 -16.96
CA GLN A 28 15.84 -7.70 -17.53
C GLN A 28 14.91 -6.70 -16.84
N ILE A 29 15.03 -6.57 -15.52
CA ILE A 29 14.23 -5.62 -14.72
C ILE A 29 14.76 -4.18 -14.88
N GLY A 30 16.03 -4.00 -15.23
CA GLY A 30 16.68 -2.69 -15.32
C GLY A 30 17.08 -2.12 -13.96
N ILE A 31 17.51 -2.98 -13.02
CA ILE A 31 17.98 -2.59 -11.68
C ILE A 31 19.35 -3.19 -11.37
N SER A 32 20.01 -2.69 -10.33
CA SER A 32 21.30 -3.26 -9.91
C SER A 32 21.14 -4.67 -9.35
N HIS A 33 22.09 -5.56 -9.65
CA HIS A 33 22.11 -6.92 -9.10
C HIS A 33 22.18 -6.94 -7.56
N ALA A 34 22.83 -5.94 -6.95
CA ALA A 34 22.88 -5.78 -5.51
C ALA A 34 21.50 -5.43 -4.93
N THR A 35 20.74 -4.57 -5.61
CA THR A 35 19.35 -4.24 -5.25
C THR A 35 18.46 -5.47 -5.32
N LEU A 36 18.52 -6.23 -6.43
CA LEU A 36 17.73 -7.45 -6.58
C LEU A 36 18.06 -8.49 -5.49
N SER A 37 19.34 -8.68 -5.18
CA SER A 37 19.76 -9.59 -4.10
C SER A 37 19.26 -9.16 -2.72
N ARG A 38 19.22 -7.86 -2.42
CA ARG A 38 18.66 -7.35 -1.15
C ARG A 38 17.16 -7.61 -1.07
N ILE A 39 16.44 -7.44 -2.17
CA ILE A 39 15.00 -7.67 -2.25
C ILE A 39 14.67 -9.16 -2.08
N GLU A 40 15.44 -10.06 -2.70
CA GLU A 40 15.31 -11.51 -2.48
C GLU A 40 15.55 -11.92 -1.02
N ARG A 41 16.31 -11.12 -0.25
CA ARG A 41 16.55 -11.30 1.19
C ARG A 41 15.55 -10.56 2.09
N GLY A 42 14.53 -9.93 1.52
CA GLY A 42 13.46 -9.26 2.28
C GLY A 42 13.64 -7.76 2.49
N HIS A 43 14.60 -7.11 1.83
CA HIS A 43 14.71 -5.65 1.89
C HIS A 43 13.63 -4.98 1.02
N LEU A 44 13.07 -3.89 1.53
CA LEU A 44 12.10 -3.08 0.80
C LEU A 44 12.75 -2.33 -0.37
N PRO A 45 12.25 -2.44 -1.62
CA PRO A 45 12.67 -1.57 -2.71
C PRO A 45 12.09 -0.16 -2.57
N ASP A 46 12.73 0.82 -3.22
CA ASP A 46 12.08 2.10 -3.48
C ASP A 46 10.91 1.96 -4.47
N LEU A 47 10.08 3.01 -4.59
CA LEU A 47 8.90 3.03 -5.45
C LEU A 47 9.23 2.76 -6.93
N GLU A 48 10.39 3.23 -7.40
CA GLU A 48 10.77 3.07 -8.81
C GLU A 48 11.15 1.63 -9.12
N ASN A 49 11.98 1.02 -8.27
CA ASN A 49 12.41 -0.37 -8.38
C ASN A 49 11.23 -1.32 -8.14
N TYR A 50 10.34 -0.99 -7.21
CA TYR A 50 9.10 -1.74 -7.00
C TYR A 50 8.27 -1.79 -8.28
N ARG A 51 8.03 -0.65 -8.93
CA ARG A 51 7.27 -0.57 -10.18
C ARG A 51 7.90 -1.41 -11.28
N LYS A 52 9.22 -1.31 -11.48
CA LYS A 52 9.97 -2.10 -12.48
C LYS A 52 9.82 -3.60 -12.22
N ILE A 53 9.87 -4.01 -10.95
CA ILE A 53 9.70 -5.41 -10.56
C ILE A 53 8.27 -5.89 -10.81
N CYS A 54 7.25 -5.11 -10.45
CA CYS A 54 5.85 -5.45 -10.73
C CYS A 54 5.60 -5.63 -12.23
N VAL A 55 6.05 -4.68 -13.06
CA VAL A 55 5.97 -4.79 -14.52
C VAL A 55 6.70 -6.03 -15.02
N TRP A 56 7.91 -6.29 -14.52
CA TRP A 56 8.65 -7.50 -14.88
C TRP A 56 7.95 -8.77 -14.42
N LEU A 57 7.23 -8.77 -13.29
CA LEU A 57 6.40 -9.87 -12.81
C LEU A 57 5.13 -10.07 -13.66
N GLY A 58 4.75 -9.08 -14.49
CA GLY A 58 3.49 -9.07 -15.26
C GLY A 58 2.30 -8.62 -14.42
N GLU A 59 2.58 -7.95 -13.30
CA GLU A 59 1.58 -7.36 -12.42
C GLU A 59 1.48 -5.87 -12.73
N ASP A 60 0.25 -5.34 -12.82
CA ASP A 60 0.05 -3.91 -12.97
C ASP A 60 0.28 -3.23 -11.59
N PRO A 61 1.31 -2.36 -11.46
CA PRO A 61 1.61 -1.68 -10.20
C PRO A 61 0.45 -0.80 -9.72
N GLU A 62 -0.41 -0.31 -10.62
CA GLU A 62 -1.58 0.49 -10.26
C GLU A 62 -2.66 -0.38 -9.60
N THR A 63 -2.88 -1.59 -10.09
CA THR A 63 -3.87 -2.53 -9.52
C THR A 63 -3.48 -2.98 -8.09
N ILE A 64 -2.18 -3.11 -7.80
CA ILE A 64 -1.70 -3.47 -6.43
C ILE A 64 -1.76 -2.27 -5.49
N ALA A 65 -1.45 -1.07 -5.98
CA ALA A 65 -1.62 0.15 -5.20
C ALA A 65 -3.10 0.40 -4.88
N VAL A 66 -4.00 0.15 -5.83
CA VAL A 66 -5.46 0.27 -5.62
C VAL A 66 -6.00 -0.80 -4.67
N GLU A 67 -5.55 -2.06 -4.74
CA GLU A 67 -5.92 -3.07 -3.72
C GLU A 67 -5.45 -2.67 -2.30
N THR A 68 -4.29 -1.99 -2.20
CA THR A 68 -3.76 -1.46 -0.92
C THR A 68 -4.60 -0.29 -0.41
N VAL A 69 -5.04 0.60 -1.29
CA VAL A 69 -5.95 1.69 -0.92
C VAL A 69 -7.32 1.13 -0.54
N VAL A 70 -7.91 0.20 -1.29
CA VAL A 70 -9.27 -0.30 -1.03
C VAL A 70 -9.36 -1.16 0.24
N ALA A 71 -8.29 -1.84 0.66
CA ALA A 71 -8.27 -2.61 1.90
C ALA A 71 -8.10 -1.73 3.16
N GLU A 72 -7.58 -0.50 3.04
CA GLU A 72 -7.35 0.42 4.16
C GLU A 72 -8.10 1.76 4.05
N SER A 73 -8.77 2.05 2.92
CA SER A 73 -9.55 3.26 2.70
C SER A 73 -11.02 3.07 3.04
N SER A 74 -11.30 2.71 4.28
CA SER A 74 -12.23 3.61 4.97
C SER A 74 -11.43 4.87 5.23
N PRO A 75 -11.80 6.06 4.69
CA PRO A 75 -11.15 7.30 5.08
C PRO A 75 -11.51 7.56 6.53
N ILE A 76 -10.82 6.90 7.47
CA ILE A 76 -10.90 7.24 8.88
C ILE A 76 -10.28 8.63 8.93
N SER A 77 -11.14 9.63 8.94
CA SER A 77 -10.74 11.02 9.09
C SER A 77 -10.18 11.15 10.50
N GLU A 78 -8.87 11.02 10.65
CA GLU A 78 -8.20 11.27 11.92
C GLU A 78 -8.16 12.78 12.16
N VAL A 79 -9.00 13.25 13.07
CA VAL A 79 -9.04 14.65 13.50
C VAL A 79 -8.02 14.85 14.62
N HIS A 80 -6.85 15.36 14.29
CA HIS A 80 -5.86 15.75 15.28
C HIS A 80 -6.20 17.12 15.88
N PHE A 81 -6.73 17.12 17.11
CA PHE A 81 -6.87 18.37 17.86
C PHE A 81 -5.48 18.90 18.22
N ARG A 82 -5.21 20.17 17.88
CA ARG A 82 -3.98 20.86 18.30
C ARG A 82 -3.90 20.86 19.83
N LYS A 83 -2.68 20.71 20.37
CA LYS A 83 -2.31 20.64 21.81
C LYS A 83 -2.81 21.80 22.71
N LYS A 84 -3.59 22.76 22.20
CA LYS A 84 -4.22 23.80 23.03
C LYS A 84 -5.41 23.19 23.78
N PRO A 85 -5.54 23.39 25.10
CA PRO A 85 -6.57 22.75 25.94
C PRO A 85 -7.93 23.45 25.80
N THR A 86 -8.35 23.79 24.57
CA THR A 86 -9.62 24.48 24.31
C THR A 86 -10.78 23.51 24.11
N VAL A 87 -10.52 22.21 24.10
CA VAL A 87 -11.52 21.16 23.84
C VAL A 87 -11.46 20.16 24.97
N THR A 88 -12.57 20.02 25.70
CA THR A 88 -12.70 18.96 26.70
C THR A 88 -12.81 17.60 26.00
N PRO A 89 -12.38 16.49 26.63
CA PRO A 89 -12.47 15.16 26.03
C PRO A 89 -13.91 14.81 25.60
N VAL A 90 -14.91 15.22 26.39
CA VAL A 90 -16.34 15.04 26.07
C VAL A 90 -16.73 15.78 24.79
N THR A 91 -16.25 17.00 24.59
CA THR A 91 -16.50 17.77 23.36
C THR A 91 -15.80 17.16 22.14
N ALA A 92 -14.57 16.67 22.32
CA ALA A 92 -13.83 16.00 21.25
C ALA A 92 -14.54 14.72 20.80
N GLU A 93 -15.07 13.95 21.74
CA GLU A 93 -15.83 12.72 21.47
C GLU A 93 -17.15 13.02 20.76
N ALA A 94 -17.92 14.02 21.21
CA ALA A 94 -19.15 14.44 20.54
C ALA A 94 -18.91 14.91 19.10
N LEU A 95 -17.81 15.65 18.85
CA LEU A 95 -17.42 16.07 17.51
C LEU A 95 -17.01 14.88 16.64
N ALA A 96 -16.28 13.91 17.18
CA ALA A 96 -15.91 12.69 16.46
C ALA A 96 -17.15 11.90 16.03
N GLN A 97 -18.11 11.71 16.95
CA GLN A 97 -19.37 11.02 16.64
C GLN A 97 -20.19 11.75 15.56
N MET A 98 -20.25 13.08 15.61
CA MET A 98 -20.94 13.88 14.59
C MET A 98 -20.30 13.72 13.20
N ILE A 99 -18.97 13.76 13.11
CA ILE A 99 -18.23 13.61 11.86
C ILE A 99 -18.46 12.22 11.25
N LEU A 100 -18.38 11.17 12.06
CA LEU A 100 -18.63 9.79 11.62
C LEU A 100 -20.08 9.60 11.13
N ALA A 101 -21.06 10.17 11.84
CA ALA A 101 -22.46 10.12 11.44
C ALA A 101 -22.70 10.83 10.09
N ALA A 102 -22.08 12.00 9.87
CA ALA A 102 -22.18 12.74 8.63
C ALA A 102 -21.54 11.99 7.44
N GLN A 103 -20.39 11.35 7.65
CA GLN A 103 -19.74 10.53 6.62
C GLN A 103 -20.60 9.34 6.21
N ASN A 104 -21.16 8.61 7.19
CA ASN A 104 -22.08 7.50 6.95
C ASN A 104 -23.32 7.95 6.17
N PHE A 105 -23.85 9.14 6.47
CA PHE A 105 -24.97 9.73 5.76
C PHE A 105 -24.62 10.09 4.30
N ILE A 106 -23.43 10.62 4.04
CA ILE A 106 -22.99 10.95 2.67
C ILE A 106 -22.76 9.69 1.84
N LEU A 107 -22.11 8.67 2.41
CA LEU A 107 -21.84 7.40 1.74
C LEU A 107 -23.13 6.65 1.39
N THR A 108 -24.13 6.65 2.27
CA THR A 108 -25.43 6.03 1.99
C THR A 108 -26.23 6.75 0.91
N ARG A 109 -25.99 8.04 0.67
CA ARG A 109 -26.67 8.83 -0.36
C ARG A 109 -26.02 8.78 -1.75
N GLN A 110 -24.71 8.52 -1.83
CA GLN A 110 -23.99 8.39 -3.12
C GLN A 110 -24.20 7.02 -3.80
N GLY A 111 -24.91 6.08 -3.16
CA GLY A 111 -25.29 4.78 -3.75
C GLY A 111 -26.71 4.70 -4.31
N GLY A 112 -27.40 5.83 -4.49
CA GLY A 112 -28.78 5.86 -4.99
C GLY A 112 -28.98 6.89 -6.11
N PHE A 113 -29.14 6.36 -7.32
CA PHE A 113 -29.34 6.99 -8.65
C PHE A 113 -28.09 7.40 -9.41
#